data_AF-A0A7J7I6X0-F1
#
_entry.id   AF-A0A7J7I6X0-F1
#
_cell.length_a   1.000
_cell.length_b   1.000
_cell.length_c   1.000
_cell.angle_alpha   90.00
_cell.angle_beta   90.00
_cell.angle_gamma   90.00
#
_symmetry.space_group_name_H-M   'P 1'
#
loop_
_entity.id
_entity.type
_entity.pdbx_description
1 polymer ?
#
loop_
_entity_poly.entity_id
_entity_poly.type
_entity_poly.pdbx_seq_one_letter_code
_entity_poly.pdbx_strand_id
1 'polypeptide(L)'
;MIVRFKERKDGKSSWQWSEFPNKVAVQLNDTHPTLAIPELMRLLMDDDGLGWDEAWDVTTRTIAYTNHTVLPEALEKCSQAVMWKLLPHYMEIIEEIDKRFIAMIRSTKPELESKLSSMRIMDNNPQKPVVRMANLCVVSSHTSELFADNVSIWRKKFQNKTNGITPRRWL
;
A
#
# COMPACT_ATOMS: atom_id res chain seq x y z
N MET A 1 1.56 -12.46 -11.18
CA MET A 1 1.01 -13.16 -10.00
C MET A 1 -0.42 -13.62 -10.23
N ILE A 2 -1.33 -12.74 -10.67
CA ILE A 2 -2.75 -13.04 -10.93
C ILE A 2 -2.93 -14.21 -11.91
N VAL A 3 -2.25 -14.19 -13.06
CA VAL A 3 -2.34 -15.27 -14.06
C VAL A 3 -2.03 -16.63 -13.44
N ARG A 4 -0.90 -16.75 -12.73
CA ARG A 4 -0.51 -18.00 -12.05
C ARG A 4 -1.49 -18.43 -10.96
N PHE A 5 -2.14 -17.49 -10.28
CA PHE A 5 -3.19 -17.81 -9.30
C PHE A 5 -4.41 -18.41 -9.99
N LYS A 6 -4.88 -17.81 -11.09
CA LYS A 6 -6.03 -18.32 -11.87
C LYS A 6 -5.75 -19.66 -12.54
N GLU A 7 -4.51 -19.91 -12.95
CA GLU A 7 -4.07 -21.16 -13.60
C GLU A 7 -3.90 -22.34 -12.64
N ARG A 8 -3.56 -22.10 -11.37
CA ARG A 8 -3.42 -23.15 -10.35
C ARG A 8 -4.81 -23.66 -9.92
N LYS A 9 -5.45 -24.43 -10.80
CA LYS A 9 -6.66 -25.21 -10.50
C LYS A 9 -6.27 -26.51 -9.81
N ASP A 10 -6.53 -26.63 -8.50
CA ASP A 10 -6.48 -27.91 -7.78
C ASP A 10 -7.73 -28.76 -8.08
N GLY A 11 -7.97 -29.05 -9.37
CA GLY A 11 -8.85 -30.13 -9.87
C GLY A 11 -10.33 -30.19 -9.45
N LYS A 12 -10.82 -29.41 -8.49
CA LYS A 12 -12.15 -29.60 -7.88
C LYS A 12 -12.95 -28.31 -7.58
N SER A 13 -12.39 -27.12 -7.69
CA SER A 13 -13.11 -25.86 -7.41
C SER A 13 -12.65 -24.69 -8.30
N SER A 14 -13.55 -23.70 -8.49
CA SER A 14 -13.20 -22.39 -9.02
C SER A 14 -12.30 -21.62 -8.05
N TRP A 15 -11.40 -20.79 -8.56
CA TRP A 15 -10.60 -19.89 -7.73
C TRP A 15 -11.48 -18.85 -7.03
N GLN A 16 -11.08 -18.40 -5.85
CA GLN A 16 -11.75 -17.36 -5.07
C GLN A 16 -10.75 -16.29 -4.65
N TRP A 17 -11.07 -15.01 -4.89
CA TRP A 17 -10.15 -13.91 -4.57
C TRP A 17 -9.83 -13.77 -3.09
N SER A 18 -10.74 -14.20 -2.21
CA SER A 18 -10.53 -14.26 -0.77
C SER A 18 -9.32 -15.15 -0.36
N GLU A 19 -8.96 -16.14 -1.19
CA GLU A 19 -7.81 -17.02 -0.98
C GLU A 19 -6.50 -16.45 -1.53
N PHE A 20 -6.56 -15.40 -2.36
CA PHE A 20 -5.40 -14.81 -3.01
C PHE A 20 -4.27 -14.44 -2.02
N PRO A 21 -4.55 -13.78 -0.88
CA PRO A 21 -3.51 -13.42 0.09
C PRO A 21 -2.86 -14.63 0.79
N ASN A 22 -3.51 -15.80 0.77
CA ASN A 22 -2.95 -17.03 1.34
C ASN A 22 -1.98 -17.73 0.36
N LYS A 23 -2.00 -17.34 -0.91
CA LYS A 23 -1.19 -17.95 -1.98
C LYS A 23 -0.15 -16.98 -2.54
N VAL A 24 -0.36 -15.68 -2.37
CA VAL A 24 0.47 -14.62 -2.91
C VAL A 24 0.82 -13.62 -1.80
N ALA A 25 2.11 -13.31 -1.68
CA ALA A 25 2.61 -12.23 -0.85
C ALA A 25 3.47 -11.31 -1.72
N VAL A 26 3.25 -10.01 -1.63
CA VAL A 26 3.99 -8.98 -2.40
C VAL A 26 4.73 -8.09 -1.41
N GLN A 27 6.06 -8.14 -1.48
CA GLN A 27 6.94 -7.31 -0.66
C GLN A 27 7.35 -6.06 -1.43
N LEU A 28 7.00 -4.89 -0.91
CA LEU A 28 7.45 -3.59 -1.38
C LEU A 28 8.74 -3.24 -0.63
N ASN A 29 9.86 -3.20 -1.36
CA ASN A 29 11.15 -2.74 -0.83
C ASN A 29 11.32 -1.27 -1.19
N ASP A 30 11.29 -0.39 -0.18
CA ASP A 30 11.15 1.06 -0.33
C ASP A 30 9.90 1.47 -1.11
N THR A 31 9.88 2.70 -1.61
CA THR A 31 8.72 3.38 -2.22
C THR A 31 8.62 3.18 -3.74
N HIS A 32 9.68 2.70 -4.39
CA HIS A 32 9.68 2.51 -5.84
C HIS A 32 8.52 1.62 -6.36
N PRO A 33 8.16 0.49 -5.71
CA PRO A 33 7.06 -0.36 -6.17
C PRO A 33 5.69 0.03 -5.61
N THR A 34 5.51 1.21 -4.99
CA THR A 34 4.24 1.61 -4.35
C THR A 34 3.04 1.53 -5.30
N LEU A 35 3.23 1.79 -6.60
CA LEU A 35 2.16 1.72 -7.60
C LEU A 35 1.60 0.30 -7.82
N ALA A 36 2.22 -0.75 -7.26
CA ALA A 36 1.63 -2.08 -7.22
C ALA A 36 0.32 -2.13 -6.42
N ILE A 37 0.13 -1.22 -5.46
CA ILE A 37 -1.10 -1.11 -4.67
C ILE A 37 -2.29 -0.68 -5.55
N PRO A 38 -2.28 0.52 -6.18
CA PRO A 38 -3.39 0.92 -7.04
C PRO A 38 -3.55 0.02 -8.27
N GLU A 39 -2.46 -0.57 -8.80
CA GLU A 39 -2.60 -1.51 -9.91
C GLU A 39 -3.29 -2.81 -9.50
N LEU A 40 -3.00 -3.35 -8.32
CA LEU A 40 -3.73 -4.54 -7.83
C LEU A 40 -5.21 -4.22 -7.60
N MET A 41 -5.52 -3.07 -7.00
CA MET A 41 -6.90 -2.60 -6.84
C MET A 41 -7.62 -2.49 -8.20
N ARG A 42 -6.98 -1.85 -9.18
CA ARG A 42 -7.52 -1.68 -10.52
C ARG A 42 -7.83 -3.02 -11.17
N LEU A 43 -6.87 -3.94 -11.18
CA LEU A 43 -7.06 -5.27 -11.79
C LEU A 43 -8.21 -6.03 -11.13
N LEU A 44 -8.32 -5.99 -9.79
CA LEU A 44 -9.38 -6.67 -9.06
C LEU A 44 -10.76 -6.08 -9.37
N MET A 45 -10.87 -4.75 -9.46
CA MET A 45 -12.15 -4.07 -9.68
C MET A 45 -12.55 -4.05 -11.15
N ASP A 46 -11.68 -3.55 -12.02
CA ASP A 46 -12.00 -3.28 -13.43
C ASP A 46 -12.01 -4.55 -14.27
N ASP A 47 -10.98 -5.39 -14.12
CA ASP A 47 -10.80 -6.57 -14.96
C ASP A 47 -11.54 -7.79 -14.37
N ASP A 48 -11.62 -7.88 -13.04
CA ASP A 48 -12.19 -9.03 -12.32
C ASP A 48 -13.52 -8.76 -11.62
N GLY A 49 -14.01 -7.51 -11.65
CA GLY A 49 -15.38 -7.14 -11.25
C GLY A 49 -15.62 -7.09 -9.74
N LEU A 50 -14.58 -7.02 -8.91
CA LEU A 50 -14.75 -6.95 -7.45
C LEU A 50 -15.27 -5.59 -7.02
N GLY A 51 -16.08 -5.59 -5.96
CA GLY A 51 -16.39 -4.36 -5.24
C GLY A 51 -15.15 -3.80 -4.54
N TRP A 52 -15.15 -2.49 -4.30
CA TRP A 52 -14.02 -1.80 -3.65
C TRP A 52 -13.57 -2.47 -2.33
N ASP A 53 -14.52 -2.78 -1.45
CA ASP A 53 -14.20 -3.31 -0.12
C ASP A 53 -13.56 -4.69 -0.19
N GLU A 54 -14.00 -5.53 -1.12
CA GLU A 54 -13.42 -6.85 -1.36
C GLU A 54 -12.02 -6.73 -1.97
N ALA A 55 -11.85 -5.90 -3.00
CA ALA A 55 -10.55 -5.64 -3.62
C ALA A 55 -9.54 -5.05 -2.61
N TRP A 56 -10.00 -4.16 -1.74
CA TRP A 56 -9.18 -3.54 -0.70
C TRP A 56 -8.74 -4.53 0.37
N ASP A 57 -9.64 -5.40 0.84
CA ASP A 57 -9.29 -6.47 1.78
C ASP A 57 -8.23 -7.43 1.19
N VAL A 58 -8.41 -7.84 -0.07
CA VAL A 58 -7.43 -8.70 -0.77
C VAL A 58 -6.08 -7.99 -0.91
N THR A 59 -6.10 -6.73 -1.36
CA THR A 59 -4.88 -5.94 -1.57
C THR A 59 -4.11 -5.74 -0.28
N THR A 60 -4.81 -5.31 0.78
CA THR A 60 -4.17 -5.02 2.07
C THR A 60 -3.54 -6.25 2.71
N ARG A 61 -4.20 -7.42 2.61
CA ARG A 61 -3.64 -8.69 3.11
C ARG A 61 -2.51 -9.25 2.24
N THR A 62 -2.39 -8.82 0.99
CA THR A 62 -1.34 -9.30 0.05
C THR A 62 -0.05 -8.47 0.13
N ILE A 63 -0.16 -7.17 0.44
CA ILE A 63 0.95 -6.22 0.38
C ILE A 63 1.68 -6.12 1.74
N ALA A 64 3.00 -6.23 1.72
CA ALA A 64 3.90 -5.93 2.82
C ALA A 64 4.90 -4.85 2.41
N TYR A 65 5.34 -4.01 3.35
CA TYR A 65 6.25 -2.90 3.08
C TYR A 65 7.47 -2.94 4.01
N THR A 66 8.65 -2.80 3.44
CA THR A 66 9.92 -2.62 4.16
C THR A 66 10.52 -1.28 3.74
N ASN A 67 10.83 -0.46 4.74
CA ASN A 67 11.54 0.79 4.56
C ASN A 67 13.02 0.56 4.90
N HIS A 68 13.92 0.80 3.95
CA HIS A 68 15.35 0.59 4.15
C HIS A 68 16.08 1.83 4.66
N THR A 69 15.41 2.99 4.71
CA THR A 69 16.00 4.22 5.24
C THR A 69 14.96 5.21 5.72
N VAL A 70 15.26 5.84 6.86
CA VAL A 70 14.49 6.94 7.45
C VAL A 70 14.82 8.29 6.81
N LEU A 71 15.76 8.32 5.87
CA LEU A 71 16.21 9.54 5.22
C LEU A 71 15.10 10.12 4.34
N PRO A 72 14.76 11.43 4.48
CA PRO A 72 13.65 12.06 3.77
C PRO A 72 13.72 11.94 2.24
N GLU A 73 14.93 11.85 1.67
CA GLU A 73 15.16 11.69 0.24
C GLU A 73 14.64 10.37 -0.34
N ALA A 74 14.54 9.31 0.46
CA ALA A 74 13.97 8.02 0.04
C ALA A 74 12.45 7.96 0.22
N LEU A 75 11.87 8.94 0.92
CA LEU A 75 10.42 9.09 1.07
C LEU A 75 9.88 9.80 -0.16
N GLU A 76 9.73 9.02 -1.24
CA GLU A 76 9.32 9.51 -2.54
C GLU A 76 8.01 10.31 -2.47
N LYS A 77 8.05 11.49 -3.10
CA LYS A 77 6.92 12.39 -3.28
C LYS A 77 6.72 12.63 -4.77
N CYS A 78 5.60 12.15 -5.29
CA CYS A 78 5.28 12.30 -6.70
C CYS A 78 4.37 13.49 -6.93
N SER A 79 4.66 14.30 -7.96
CA SER A 79 3.79 15.42 -8.34
C SER A 79 2.41 14.90 -8.73
N GLN A 80 1.35 15.39 -8.08
CA GLN A 80 -0.02 15.01 -8.42
C GLN A 80 -0.34 15.36 -9.88
N ALA A 81 0.12 16.51 -10.38
CA ALA A 81 -0.11 16.92 -11.77
C ALA A 81 0.52 15.95 -12.78
N VAL A 82 1.70 15.42 -12.48
CA VAL A 82 2.36 14.42 -13.34
C VAL A 82 1.61 13.10 -13.28
N MET A 83 1.23 12.65 -12.07
CA MET A 83 0.50 11.40 -11.90
C MET A 83 -0.88 11.44 -12.54
N TRP A 84 -1.63 12.53 -12.42
CA TRP A 84 -2.92 12.70 -13.09
C TRP A 84 -2.79 12.64 -14.61
N LYS A 85 -1.71 13.19 -15.17
CA LYS A 85 -1.46 13.14 -16.61
C LYS A 85 -1.10 11.74 -17.11
N LEU A 86 -0.33 10.98 -16.34
CA LEU A 86 0.20 9.68 -16.78
C LEU A 86 -0.68 8.50 -16.36
N LEU A 87 -1.27 8.56 -15.17
CA LEU A 87 -1.95 7.47 -14.48
C LEU A 87 -3.25 7.98 -13.80
N PRO A 88 -4.20 8.57 -14.57
CA PRO A 88 -5.40 9.19 -14.00
C PRO A 88 -6.23 8.21 -13.17
N HIS A 89 -6.41 6.98 -13.65
CA HIS A 89 -7.18 5.99 -12.91
C HIS A 89 -6.50 5.52 -11.61
N TYR A 90 -5.17 5.51 -11.57
CA TYR A 90 -4.45 5.21 -10.32
C TYR A 90 -4.65 6.33 -9.31
N MET A 91 -4.72 7.59 -9.78
CA MET A 91 -5.02 8.72 -8.93
C MET A 91 -6.42 8.65 -8.32
N GLU A 92 -7.43 8.24 -9.08
CA GLU A 92 -8.79 8.02 -8.56
C GLU A 92 -8.78 7.00 -7.40
N ILE A 93 -8.08 5.89 -7.57
CA ILE A 93 -7.91 4.87 -6.52
C ILE A 93 -7.16 5.46 -5.32
N ILE A 94 -6.04 6.16 -5.54
CA ILE A 94 -5.23 6.74 -4.46
C ILE A 94 -6.03 7.78 -3.66
N GLU A 95 -6.83 8.62 -4.33
CA GLU A 95 -7.69 9.60 -3.66
C GLU A 95 -8.78 8.94 -2.81
N GLU A 96 -9.41 7.87 -3.31
CA GLU A 96 -10.42 7.15 -2.53
C GLU A 96 -9.79 6.41 -1.33
N ILE A 97 -8.56 5.88 -1.46
CA ILE A 97 -7.79 5.34 -0.33
C ILE A 97 -7.53 6.44 0.72
N ASP A 98 -7.05 7.62 0.30
CA ASP A 98 -6.78 8.73 1.22
C ASP A 98 -8.04 9.19 1.95
N LYS A 99 -9.14 9.38 1.21
CA LYS A 99 -10.44 9.76 1.76
C LYS A 99 -10.95 8.77 2.81
N ARG A 100 -10.88 7.47 2.53
CA ARG A 100 -11.28 6.40 3.46
C ARG A 100 -10.36 6.36 4.69
N PHE A 101 -9.06 6.54 4.50
CA PHE A 101 -8.10 6.63 5.60
C PHE A 101 -8.41 7.81 6.54
N ILE A 102 -8.66 9.00 5.99
CA ILE A 102 -9.03 10.19 6.77
C ILE A 102 -10.33 9.95 7.55
N ALA A 103 -11.34 9.39 6.91
CA ALA A 103 -12.62 9.07 7.56
C ALA A 103 -12.42 8.11 8.74
N MET A 104 -11.59 7.07 8.56
CA MET A 104 -11.25 6.12 9.61
C MET A 104 -10.51 6.77 10.78
N ILE A 105 -9.55 7.66 10.53
CA ILE A 105 -8.85 8.39 11.60
C ILE A 105 -9.82 9.26 12.38
N ARG A 106 -10.67 10.02 11.69
CA ARG A 106 -11.68 10.88 12.33
C ARG A 106 -12.66 10.10 13.20
N SER A 107 -13.05 8.91 12.78
CA SER A 107 -14.02 8.10 13.52
C SER A 107 -13.40 7.30 14.66
N THR A 108 -12.14 6.86 14.54
CA THR A 108 -11.53 5.92 15.50
C THR A 108 -10.45 6.54 16.38
N LYS A 109 -9.82 7.63 15.94
CA LYS A 109 -8.67 8.29 16.60
C LYS A 109 -8.75 9.82 16.47
N PRO A 110 -9.81 10.46 17.02
CA PRO A 110 -9.99 11.91 16.93
C PRO A 110 -8.81 12.69 17.54
N GLU A 111 -8.07 12.10 18.48
CA GLU A 111 -6.86 12.69 19.06
C GLU A 111 -5.71 12.89 18.06
N LEU A 112 -5.71 12.13 16.96
CA LEU A 112 -4.71 12.23 15.89
C LEU A 112 -5.08 13.23 14.80
N GLU A 113 -6.24 13.89 14.87
CA GLU A 113 -6.69 14.85 13.84
C GLU A 113 -5.64 15.95 13.59
N SER A 114 -4.98 16.42 14.65
CA SER A 114 -3.91 17.42 14.57
C SER A 114 -2.69 16.97 13.75
N LYS A 115 -2.44 15.66 13.66
CA LYS A 115 -1.34 15.04 12.92
C LYS A 115 -1.75 14.55 11.54
N LEU A 116 -3.04 14.61 11.21
CA LEU A 116 -3.57 14.06 9.97
C LEU A 116 -2.87 14.65 8.73
N SER A 117 -2.51 15.93 8.77
CA SER A 117 -1.76 16.60 7.69
C SER A 117 -0.40 15.97 7.37
N SER A 118 0.30 15.36 8.35
CA SER A 118 1.56 14.64 8.11
C SER A 118 1.31 13.19 7.67
N MET A 119 0.19 12.60 8.08
CA MET A 119 -0.16 11.19 7.83
C MET A 119 -0.88 10.94 6.50
N ARG A 120 -1.55 11.94 5.92
CA ARG A 120 -2.27 11.80 4.65
C ARG A 120 -1.36 11.35 3.51
N ILE A 121 -1.95 10.61 2.57
CA ILE A 121 -1.34 10.20 1.32
C ILE A 121 -1.30 11.41 0.37
N MET A 122 -2.41 12.16 0.30
CA MET A 122 -2.53 13.34 -0.55
C MET A 122 -2.09 14.60 0.20
N ASP A 123 -0.98 15.17 -0.25
CA ASP A 123 -0.48 16.46 0.20
C ASP A 123 -0.93 17.56 -0.75
N ASN A 124 -2.05 18.20 -0.42
CA ASN A 124 -2.65 19.26 -1.23
C ASN A 124 -2.06 20.65 -0.92
N ASN A 125 -0.74 20.72 -0.72
CA ASN A 125 -0.04 22.00 -0.60
C ASN A 125 -0.31 22.83 -1.88
N PRO A 126 -0.86 24.05 -1.77
CA PRO A 126 -1.26 24.85 -2.93
C PRO A 126 -0.12 25.12 -3.94
N GLN A 127 1.13 25.15 -3.48
CA GLN A 127 2.29 25.44 -4.32
C GLN A 127 2.89 24.20 -4.98
N LYS A 128 2.76 23.03 -4.34
CA LYS A 128 3.37 21.78 -4.82
C LYS A 128 2.57 20.58 -4.32
N PRO A 129 1.42 20.26 -4.95
CA PRO A 129 0.63 19.12 -4.56
C PRO A 129 1.35 17.82 -4.91
N VAL A 130 1.51 16.93 -3.93
CA VAL A 130 2.23 15.66 -4.09
C VAL A 130 1.47 14.48 -3.49
N VAL A 131 1.78 13.28 -3.98
CA VAL A 131 1.42 12.00 -3.39
C VAL A 131 2.59 11.51 -2.54
N ARG A 132 2.35 11.21 -1.27
CA ARG A 132 3.37 10.69 -0.33
C ARG A 132 3.39 9.17 -0.39
N MET A 133 4.31 8.61 -1.18
CA MET A 133 4.33 7.17 -1.48
C MET A 133 4.54 6.30 -0.25
N ALA A 134 5.38 6.74 0.69
CA ALA A 134 5.57 6.04 1.96
C ALA A 134 4.27 5.94 2.77
N ASN A 135 3.47 7.01 2.80
CA ASN A 135 2.18 6.99 3.49
C ASN A 135 1.21 6.03 2.80
N LEU A 136 1.20 6.00 1.46
CA LEU A 136 0.40 5.04 0.70
C LEU A 136 0.79 3.59 1.02
N CYS A 137 2.08 3.27 1.09
CA CYS A 137 2.57 1.96 1.53
C CYS A 137 2.12 1.63 2.95
N VAL A 138 2.26 2.55 3.89
CA VAL A 138 1.92 2.34 5.30
C VAL A 138 0.41 2.27 5.52
N VAL A 139 -0.42 2.92 4.72
CA VAL A 139 -1.89 2.76 4.81
C VAL A 139 -2.32 1.41 4.22
N SER A 140 -1.69 0.99 3.12
CA SER A 140 -2.20 -0.13 2.30
C SER A 140 -1.60 -1.50 2.61
N SER A 141 -0.56 -1.60 3.42
CA SER A 141 0.07 -2.89 3.76
C SER A 141 -0.63 -3.63 4.92
N HIS A 142 -0.36 -4.92 5.13
CA HIS A 142 -0.72 -5.62 6.38
C HIS A 142 0.40 -5.59 7.42
N THR A 143 1.67 -5.54 6.95
CA THR A 143 2.88 -5.41 7.77
C THR A 143 3.80 -4.35 7.20
N SER A 144 4.41 -3.53 8.07
CA SER A 144 5.31 -2.43 7.71
C SER A 144 6.54 -2.43 8.62
N GLU A 145 7.66 -1.86 8.16
CA GLU A 145 8.74 -1.43 9.06
C GLU A 145 8.55 0.04 9.51
N LEU A 146 9.28 0.43 10.56
CA LEU A 146 8.97 1.52 11.51
C LEU A 146 8.66 2.89 10.86
N PHE A 147 7.48 3.45 11.15
CA PHE A 147 7.15 4.87 11.00
C PHE A 147 6.54 5.37 12.32
N ALA A 148 7.29 6.16 13.08
CA ALA A 148 6.96 6.53 14.46
C ALA A 148 5.53 7.09 14.64
N ASP A 149 5.07 7.93 13.70
CA ASP A 149 3.73 8.52 13.76
C ASP A 149 2.61 7.49 13.55
N ASN A 150 2.82 6.51 12.68
CA ASN A 150 1.82 5.50 12.31
C ASN A 150 1.75 4.31 13.28
N VAL A 151 2.76 4.13 14.14
CA VAL A 151 2.75 3.12 15.23
C VAL A 151 1.59 3.37 16.19
N SER A 152 1.23 4.64 16.41
CA SER A 152 0.07 5.03 17.21
C SER A 152 -1.25 4.54 16.60
N ILE A 153 -1.30 4.38 15.27
CA ILE A 153 -2.47 3.91 14.52
C ILE A 153 -2.52 2.37 14.52
N TRP A 154 -1.45 1.70 14.10
CA TRP A 154 -1.42 0.23 13.95
C TRP A 154 -0.20 -0.40 14.60
N ARG A 155 -0.17 -0.45 15.94
CA ARG A 155 0.98 -1.00 16.69
C ARG A 155 1.39 -2.41 16.25
N LYS A 156 0.43 -3.28 15.93
CA LYS A 156 0.69 -4.69 15.55
C LYS A 156 1.24 -4.86 14.13
N LYS A 157 1.17 -3.82 13.29
CA LYS A 157 1.63 -3.83 11.89
C LYS A 157 3.15 -3.71 11.77
N PHE A 158 3.80 -3.11 12.76
CA PHE A 158 5.22 -2.80 12.71
C PHE A 158 6.09 -3.95 13.17
N GLN A 159 7.01 -4.39 12.31
CA GLN A 159 7.99 -5.43 12.59
C GLN A 159 9.41 -4.92 12.28
N ASN A 160 10.43 -5.65 12.72
CA ASN A 160 11.82 -5.41 12.37
C ASN A 160 12.43 -6.72 11.88
N LYS A 161 13.05 -6.69 10.71
CA LYS A 161 13.86 -7.79 10.17
C LYS A 161 15.28 -7.30 9.90
N THR A 162 16.25 -7.74 10.71
CA THR A 162 17.66 -7.38 10.52
C THR A 162 18.19 -7.94 9.19
N ASN A 163 18.82 -7.08 8.39
CA ASN A 163 19.45 -7.47 7.12
C ASN A 163 20.56 -8.52 7.32
N GLY A 164 20.83 -9.31 6.27
CA GLY A 164 21.89 -10.30 6.25
C GLY A 164 22.50 -10.47 4.85
N ILE A 165 23.66 -11.12 4.79
CA ILE A 165 24.37 -11.46 3.55
C ILE A 165 24.43 -12.98 3.37
N THR A 166 24.42 -13.47 2.13
CA THR A 166 24.51 -14.91 1.86
C THR A 166 25.95 -15.43 2.01
N PRO A 167 26.22 -16.43 2.88
CA PRO A 167 27.58 -16.92 3.08
C PRO A 167 28.14 -17.65 1.85
N ARG A 168 27.30 -18.08 0.90
CA ARG A 168 27.75 -18.80 -0.31
C ARG A 168 28.55 -17.91 -1.29
N ARG A 169 28.41 -16.59 -1.18
CA ARG A 169 29.10 -15.60 -2.03
C ARG A 169 30.22 -14.87 -1.29
N TRP A 170 30.06 -14.72 0.02
CA TRP A 170 30.87 -13.81 0.85
C TRP A 170 31.81 -14.55 1.84
N LEU A 171 31.89 -15.88 1.75
CA LEU A 171 32.90 -16.77 2.35
C LEU A 171 33.44 -17.69 1.24
#